data_AF-K2CTZ5-F1
#
_entry.id   AF-K2CTZ5-F1
#
_cell.length_a   1.000
_cell.length_b   1.000
_cell.length_c   1.000
_cell.angle_alpha   90.00
_cell.angle_beta   90.00
_cell.angle_gamma   90.00
#
_symmetry.space_group_name_H-M   'P 1'
#
loop_
_entity.id
_entity.type
_entity.pdbx_description
1 polymer ?
#
loop_
_entity_poly.entity_id
_entity_poly.type
_entity_poly.pdbx_seq_one_letter_code
_entity_poly.pdbx_strand_id
1 'polypeptide(L)'
;MAPMNSYITNVRGNLSIGRAIAIPSGIYSLGTVIGPIIGGIVADQMGFQAVYVIAGIIFIVSTTIILFVQKKPEVHHIDQESVNPRGLLKNTRFMAFMGVVLITMFALYLPQPFTPSFLQNQQHLTSSTIGLLGAFGSLGSALSMLFLSHLGSLTGFFISQVMLVVFALLFLKGNNTILFGLGYVFIGGYRLCRVMVLSIGRSLIHPAETGLAYGLIETMNAITLILAPILAGVLYRNDPYSMYRVGLILLAAVLVINIIIFKVINQRKAKTE
;
A
#
# COMPACT_ATOMS: atom_id res chain seq x y z
N MET A 1 5.23 9.21 -8.31
CA MET A 1 6.41 8.33 -8.47
C MET A 1 6.82 8.17 -9.94
N ALA A 2 5.94 7.73 -10.84
CA ALA A 2 6.34 7.48 -12.25
C ALA A 2 6.97 8.68 -12.99
N PRO A 3 6.41 9.92 -12.97
CA PRO A 3 7.04 11.07 -13.63
C PRO A 3 8.38 11.47 -13.00
N MET A 4 8.46 11.38 -11.67
CA MET A 4 9.66 11.70 -10.91
C MET A 4 10.80 10.73 -11.21
N ASN A 5 10.51 9.42 -11.23
CA ASN A 5 11.50 8.40 -11.56
C ASN A 5 12.00 8.55 -13.00
N SER A 6 11.11 8.87 -13.96
CA SER A 6 11.49 9.16 -15.34
C SER A 6 12.42 10.38 -15.45
N TYR A 7 12.13 11.46 -14.73
CA TYR A 7 13.00 12.63 -14.68
C TYR A 7 14.38 12.28 -14.11
N ILE A 8 14.40 11.58 -12.97
CA ILE A 8 15.65 11.15 -12.31
C ILE A 8 16.50 10.27 -13.23
N THR A 9 15.89 9.34 -13.97
CA THR A 9 16.63 8.50 -14.92
C THR A 9 17.21 9.28 -16.09
N ASN A 10 16.55 10.35 -16.53
CA ASN A 10 16.99 11.17 -17.66
C ASN A 10 18.10 12.16 -17.26
N VAL A 11 18.14 12.60 -16.00
CA VAL A 11 19.10 13.58 -15.48
C VAL A 11 20.20 12.93 -14.61
N ARG A 12 20.29 11.60 -14.61
CA ARG A 12 21.21 10.82 -13.74
C ARG A 12 22.71 11.02 -13.97
N GLY A 13 23.12 11.65 -15.09
CA GLY A 13 24.52 11.78 -15.47
C GLY A 13 25.22 10.42 -15.54
N ASN A 14 26.34 10.28 -14.81
CA ASN A 14 27.16 9.05 -14.79
C ASN A 14 26.68 7.99 -13.78
N LEU A 15 25.58 8.23 -13.07
CA LEU A 15 25.02 7.23 -12.15
C LEU A 15 24.33 6.10 -12.91
N SER A 16 24.46 4.87 -12.41
CA SER A 16 23.64 3.75 -12.90
C SER A 16 22.16 4.00 -12.60
N ILE A 17 21.27 3.50 -13.45
CA ILE A 17 19.80 3.64 -13.29
C ILE A 17 19.36 3.17 -11.91
N GLY A 18 19.89 2.01 -11.47
CA GLY A 18 19.61 1.46 -10.15
C GLY A 18 20.01 2.41 -9.02
N ARG A 19 21.22 2.99 -9.05
CA ARG A 19 21.67 3.95 -8.03
C ARG A 19 20.87 5.25 -8.06
N ALA A 20 20.56 5.76 -9.25
CA ALA A 20 19.79 6.99 -9.43
C ALA A 20 18.37 6.88 -8.84
N ILE A 21 17.71 5.71 -8.99
CA ILE A 21 16.38 5.45 -8.41
C ILE A 21 16.46 5.05 -6.92
N ALA A 22 17.51 4.33 -6.52
CA ALA A 22 17.65 3.81 -5.16
C ALA A 22 17.86 4.94 -4.12
N ILE A 23 18.66 5.96 -4.44
CA ILE A 23 18.94 7.05 -3.48
C ILE A 23 17.65 7.79 -3.05
N PRO A 24 16.81 8.31 -3.98
CA PRO A 24 15.53 8.95 -3.61
C PRO A 24 14.57 7.99 -2.91
N SER A 25 14.53 6.72 -3.32
CA SER A 25 13.69 5.70 -2.68
C SER A 25 14.11 5.42 -1.24
N GLY A 26 15.42 5.42 -0.96
CA GLY A 26 15.99 5.31 0.39
C GLY A 26 15.64 6.52 1.26
N ILE A 27 15.80 7.74 0.73
CA ILE A 27 15.42 8.99 1.42
C ILE A 27 13.92 9.01 1.72
N TYR A 28 13.08 8.61 0.76
CA TYR A 28 11.64 8.47 0.96
C TYR A 28 11.33 7.50 2.10
N SER A 29 12.00 6.34 2.13
CA SER A 29 11.81 5.34 3.17
C SER A 29 12.21 5.88 4.55
N LEU A 30 13.34 6.58 4.66
CA LEU A 30 13.74 7.28 5.88
C LEU A 30 12.68 8.30 6.31
N GLY A 31 12.18 9.11 5.38
CA GLY A 31 11.09 10.05 5.64
C GLY A 31 9.83 9.37 6.17
N THR A 32 9.45 8.20 5.64
CA THR A 32 8.30 7.45 6.14
C THR A 32 8.49 6.85 7.54
N VAL A 33 9.74 6.66 7.99
CA VAL A 33 10.06 6.18 9.34
C VAL A 33 10.16 7.34 10.32
N ILE A 34 10.91 8.39 9.95
CA ILE A 34 11.18 9.54 10.81
C ILE A 34 9.96 10.46 10.93
N GLY A 35 9.15 10.58 9.86
CA GLY A 35 7.99 11.46 9.78
C GLY A 35 6.96 11.24 10.90
N PRO A 36 6.45 10.01 11.12
CA PRO A 36 5.53 9.72 12.22
C PRO A 36 6.14 9.99 13.61
N ILE A 37 7.45 9.78 13.79
CA ILE A 37 8.13 10.01 15.07
C ILE A 37 8.16 11.51 15.38
N ILE A 38 8.69 12.33 14.46
CA ILE A 38 8.74 13.79 14.65
C ILE A 38 7.32 14.36 14.73
N GLY A 39 6.41 13.92 13.86
CA GLY A 39 5.02 14.35 13.86
C GLY A 39 4.29 14.04 15.16
N GLY A 40 4.53 12.86 15.76
CA GLY A 40 3.97 12.47 17.05
C GLY A 40 4.48 13.34 18.21
N ILE A 41 5.79 13.61 18.25
CA ILE A 41 6.41 14.48 19.27
C ILE A 41 5.85 15.91 19.19
N VAL A 42 5.79 16.47 17.97
CA VAL A 42 5.23 17.81 17.75
C VAL A 42 3.74 17.84 18.11
N ALA A 43 2.98 16.80 17.76
CA ALA A 43 1.56 16.71 18.10
C ALA A 43 1.34 16.71 19.61
N ASP A 44 2.16 16.00 20.38
CA ASP A 44 2.04 15.95 21.84
C ASP A 44 2.41 17.26 22.53
N GLN A 45 3.42 17.99 22.03
CA GLN A 45 3.89 19.23 22.66
C GLN A 45 3.14 20.48 22.20
N MET A 46 2.79 20.53 20.91
CA MET A 46 2.29 21.75 20.25
C MET A 46 0.91 21.55 19.59
N GLY A 47 0.33 20.34 19.69
CA GLY A 47 -0.94 19.99 19.07
C GLY A 47 -0.84 19.71 17.57
N PHE A 48 -1.91 19.15 16.99
CA PHE A 48 -1.97 18.80 15.57
C PHE A 48 -1.89 20.02 14.63
N GLN A 49 -2.33 21.21 15.07
CA GLN A 49 -2.25 22.42 14.25
C GLN A 49 -0.80 22.76 13.88
N ALA A 50 0.13 22.62 14.82
CA ALA A 50 1.56 22.84 14.56
C ALA A 50 2.12 21.82 13.55
N VAL A 51 1.70 20.55 13.63
CA VAL A 51 2.12 19.49 12.69
C VAL A 51 1.74 19.88 11.25
N TYR A 52 0.50 20.34 11.04
CA TYR A 52 0.04 20.74 9.71
C TYR A 52 0.75 21.99 9.19
N VAL A 53 1.02 22.99 10.05
CA VAL A 53 1.77 24.20 9.65
C VAL A 53 3.19 23.85 9.24
N ILE A 54 3.90 23.04 10.04
CA ILE A 54 5.27 22.60 9.73
C ILE A 54 5.30 21.79 8.43
N ALA A 55 4.36 20.86 8.25
CA ALA A 55 4.24 20.09 7.00
C ALA A 55 4.01 21.02 5.79
N GLY A 56 3.14 22.04 5.94
CA GLY A 56 2.88 23.05 4.91
C GLY A 56 4.14 23.82 4.51
N ILE A 57 4.93 24.29 5.48
CA ILE A 57 6.20 24.99 5.22
C ILE A 57 7.17 24.09 4.46
N ILE A 58 7.34 22.83 4.88
CA ILE A 58 8.20 21.86 4.20
C ILE A 58 7.75 21.64 2.75
N PHE A 59 6.43 21.53 2.51
CA PHE A 59 5.88 21.38 1.15
C PHE A 59 6.10 22.62 0.29
N ILE A 60 5.99 23.84 0.86
CA ILE A 60 6.27 25.08 0.14
C ILE A 60 7.74 25.13 -0.28
N VAL A 61 8.66 24.81 0.63
CA VAL A 61 10.10 24.75 0.33
C VAL A 61 10.38 23.71 -0.74
N SER A 62 9.83 22.50 -0.61
CA SER A 62 9.99 21.43 -1.59
C SER A 62 9.45 21.81 -2.97
N THR A 63 8.27 22.41 -3.03
CA THR A 63 7.66 22.88 -4.27
C THR A 63 8.50 23.98 -4.91
N THR A 64 8.97 24.94 -4.11
CA THR A 64 9.85 26.02 -4.56
C THR A 64 11.12 25.45 -5.19
N ILE A 65 11.78 24.49 -4.54
CA ILE A 65 12.96 23.81 -5.10
C ILE A 65 12.62 23.16 -6.45
N ILE A 66 11.50 22.43 -6.54
CA ILE A 66 11.08 21.73 -7.76
C ILE A 66 10.80 22.73 -8.91
N LEU A 67 10.25 23.91 -8.62
CA LEU A 67 10.00 24.94 -9.64
C LEU A 67 11.29 25.45 -10.30
N PHE A 68 12.43 25.36 -9.62
CA PHE A 68 13.74 25.73 -10.16
C PHE A 68 14.47 24.58 -10.88
N VAL A 69 13.89 23.38 -10.92
CA VAL A 69 14.47 22.23 -11.62
C VAL A 69 14.24 22.34 -13.13
N GLN A 70 15.30 22.15 -13.93
CA GLN A 70 15.25 22.27 -15.39
C GLN A 70 14.19 21.34 -16.02
N LYS A 71 13.25 21.91 -16.79
CA LYS A 71 12.39 21.13 -17.68
C LYS A 71 13.22 20.62 -18.86
N LYS A 72 13.53 19.32 -18.90
CA LYS A 72 14.03 18.66 -20.12
C LYS A 72 12.89 17.91 -20.80
N PRO A 73 12.50 18.27 -22.03
CA PRO A 73 11.47 17.58 -22.76
C PRO A 73 12.10 16.49 -23.62
N GLU A 74 12.08 15.23 -23.18
CA GLU A 74 12.10 14.12 -24.13
C GLU A 74 11.11 13.06 -23.65
N VAL A 75 9.96 13.08 -24.31
CA VAL A 75 8.99 11.98 -24.34
C VAL A 75 9.64 10.89 -25.19
N HIS A 76 9.93 9.72 -24.63
CA HIS A 76 10.40 8.60 -25.44
C HIS A 76 9.32 8.23 -26.48
N HIS A 77 9.68 8.31 -27.75
CA HIS A 77 8.83 7.96 -28.90
C HIS A 77 8.39 6.47 -28.96
N ILE A 78 8.83 5.65 -28.01
CA ILE A 78 8.48 4.21 -27.94
C ILE A 78 7.01 4.02 -27.52
N ASP A 79 6.35 5.02 -26.95
CA ASP A 79 4.94 4.93 -26.53
C ASP A 79 3.91 5.19 -27.67
N GLN A 80 4.35 5.56 -28.88
CA GLN A 80 3.43 5.86 -29.99
C GLN A 80 3.16 4.68 -30.93
N GLU A 81 3.95 3.61 -30.87
CA GLU A 81 3.75 2.41 -31.69
C GLU A 81 3.20 1.25 -30.88
N SER A 82 1.92 1.32 -30.46
CA SER A 82 1.19 0.10 -30.14
C SER A 82 -0.09 0.00 -30.97
N VAL A 83 0.11 -0.63 -32.13
CA VAL A 83 -0.92 -1.07 -33.05
C VAL A 83 -1.85 -2.06 -32.32
N ASN A 84 -3.13 -1.68 -32.22
CA ASN A 84 -4.28 -2.46 -31.75
C ASN A 84 -4.28 -2.90 -30.26
N PRO A 85 -4.79 -2.06 -29.33
CA PRO A 85 -5.19 -2.53 -28.01
C PRO A 85 -6.27 -3.61 -28.15
N ARG A 86 -5.97 -4.84 -27.74
CA ARG A 86 -6.97 -5.92 -27.64
C ARG A 86 -7.85 -5.67 -26.42
N GLY A 87 -8.69 -4.63 -26.51
CA GLY A 87 -9.73 -4.25 -25.56
C GLY A 87 -9.60 -4.90 -24.18
N LEU A 88 -8.65 -4.44 -23.36
CA LEU A 88 -8.40 -4.90 -21.99
C LEU A 88 -9.68 -5.13 -21.17
N LEU A 89 -10.67 -4.24 -21.30
CA LEU A 89 -11.97 -4.32 -20.60
C LEU A 89 -12.83 -5.53 -21.03
N LYS A 90 -12.57 -6.09 -22.21
CA LYS A 90 -13.24 -7.31 -22.70
C LYS A 90 -12.54 -8.59 -22.22
N ASN A 91 -11.33 -8.48 -21.64
CA ASN A 91 -10.63 -9.63 -21.09
C ASN A 91 -11.27 -10.05 -19.75
N THR A 92 -12.14 -11.06 -19.81
CA THR A 92 -12.86 -11.57 -18.63
C THR A 92 -11.92 -11.99 -17.50
N ARG A 93 -10.71 -12.48 -17.81
CA ARG A 93 -9.73 -12.88 -16.77
C ARG A 93 -9.20 -11.65 -16.04
N PHE A 94 -8.91 -10.57 -16.77
CA PHE A 94 -8.45 -9.32 -16.17
C PHE A 94 -9.57 -8.64 -15.37
N MET A 95 -10.80 -8.61 -15.90
CA MET A 95 -11.95 -8.05 -15.18
C MET A 95 -12.30 -8.85 -13.90
N ALA A 96 -12.25 -10.18 -13.96
CA ALA A 96 -12.42 -11.01 -12.76
C ALA A 96 -11.30 -10.76 -11.74
N PHE A 97 -10.06 -10.61 -12.21
CA PHE A 97 -8.93 -10.23 -11.35
C PHE A 97 -9.16 -8.86 -10.68
N MET A 98 -9.66 -7.84 -11.40
CA MET A 98 -9.99 -6.55 -10.79
C MET A 98 -11.03 -6.66 -9.67
N GLY A 99 -12.05 -7.50 -9.85
CA GLY A 99 -13.05 -7.77 -8.79
C GLY A 99 -12.41 -8.39 -7.55
N VAL A 100 -11.53 -9.38 -7.75
CA VAL A 100 -10.75 -10.01 -6.66
C VAL A 100 -9.86 -8.98 -5.96
N VAL A 101 -9.17 -8.13 -6.72
CA VAL A 101 -8.31 -7.07 -6.19
C VAL A 101 -9.11 -6.10 -5.34
N LEU A 102 -10.27 -5.64 -5.82
CA LEU A 102 -11.11 -4.70 -5.10
C LEU A 102 -11.55 -5.27 -3.75
N ILE A 103 -12.11 -6.48 -3.74
CA ILE A 103 -12.58 -7.13 -2.50
C ILE A 103 -11.40 -7.39 -1.56
N THR A 104 -10.25 -7.83 -2.09
CA THR A 104 -9.07 -8.14 -1.29
C THR A 104 -8.47 -6.88 -0.66
N MET A 105 -8.24 -5.84 -1.45
CA MET A 105 -7.72 -4.58 -0.95
C MET A 105 -8.66 -3.96 0.07
N PHE A 106 -9.97 -4.03 -0.16
CA PHE A 106 -10.97 -3.58 0.79
C PHE A 106 -10.85 -4.27 2.15
N ALA A 107 -10.82 -5.60 2.16
CA ALA A 107 -10.67 -6.37 3.40
C ALA A 107 -9.35 -6.06 4.13
N LEU A 108 -8.25 -5.87 3.38
CA LEU A 108 -6.95 -5.54 3.97
C LEU A 108 -6.89 -4.13 4.54
N TYR A 109 -7.57 -3.17 3.90
CA TYR A 109 -7.53 -1.78 4.30
C TYR A 109 -8.50 -1.47 5.46
N LEU A 110 -9.64 -2.15 5.53
CA LEU A 110 -10.71 -1.88 6.50
C LEU A 110 -10.25 -1.68 7.98
N PRO A 111 -9.36 -2.49 8.57
CA PRO A 111 -9.03 -2.37 9.99
C PRO A 111 -8.02 -1.24 10.30
N GLN A 112 -7.46 -0.58 9.29
CA GLN A 112 -6.34 0.35 9.46
C GLN A 112 -6.72 1.81 9.81
N PRO A 113 -7.73 2.46 9.18
CA PRO A 113 -7.93 3.91 9.26
C PRO A 113 -8.10 4.45 10.68
N PHE A 114 -8.87 3.74 11.51
CA PHE A 114 -9.16 4.14 12.89
C PHE A 114 -8.22 3.49 13.92
N THR A 115 -7.17 2.77 13.48
CA THR A 115 -6.20 2.16 14.41
C THR A 115 -5.52 3.19 15.33
N PRO A 116 -5.05 4.36 14.84
CA PRO A 116 -4.51 5.39 15.72
C PRO A 116 -5.53 5.89 16.75
N SER A 117 -6.77 6.14 16.32
CA SER A 117 -7.86 6.57 17.20
C SER A 117 -8.25 5.49 18.22
N PHE A 118 -8.21 4.21 17.83
CA PHE A 118 -8.40 3.09 18.74
C PHE A 118 -7.33 3.08 19.84
N LEU A 119 -6.06 3.22 19.49
CA LEU A 119 -4.96 3.25 20.46
C LEU A 119 -5.01 4.48 21.37
N GLN A 120 -5.44 5.62 20.85
CA GLN A 120 -5.57 6.83 21.66
C GLN A 120 -6.77 6.76 22.61
N ASN A 121 -7.95 6.38 22.11
CA ASN A 121 -9.19 6.46 22.88
C ASN A 121 -9.39 5.26 23.81
N GLN A 122 -8.97 4.05 23.40
CA GLN A 122 -9.19 2.81 24.17
C GLN A 122 -7.97 2.38 24.97
N GLN A 123 -6.76 2.60 24.43
CA GLN A 123 -5.52 2.21 25.10
C GLN A 123 -4.84 3.40 25.78
N HIS A 124 -5.43 4.60 25.71
CA HIS A 124 -4.92 5.85 26.30
C HIS A 124 -3.44 6.12 25.98
N LEU A 125 -2.97 5.66 24.81
CA LEU A 125 -1.60 5.87 24.38
C LEU A 125 -1.42 7.32 23.93
N THR A 126 -0.24 7.88 24.23
CA THR A 126 0.16 9.21 23.79
C THR A 126 0.40 9.25 22.27
N SER A 127 0.27 10.41 21.64
CA SER A 127 0.47 10.54 20.19
C SER A 127 1.92 10.26 19.79
N SER A 128 2.89 10.52 20.67
CA SER A 128 4.29 10.12 20.49
C SER A 128 4.44 8.60 20.44
N THR A 129 3.76 7.87 21.32
CA THR A 129 3.79 6.41 21.33
C THR A 129 3.12 5.85 20.09
N ILE A 130 1.98 6.41 19.69
CA ILE A 130 1.29 6.04 18.44
C ILE A 130 2.17 6.36 17.22
N GLY A 131 2.88 7.49 17.22
CA GLY A 131 3.85 7.85 16.19
C GLY A 131 5.00 6.85 16.09
N LEU A 132 5.55 6.41 17.23
CA LEU A 132 6.55 5.35 17.31
C LEU A 132 6.03 4.02 16.77
N LEU A 133 4.80 3.62 17.16
CA LEU A 133 4.13 2.43 16.62
C LEU A 133 3.91 2.54 15.10
N GLY A 134 3.56 3.72 14.61
CA GLY A 134 3.49 4.02 13.18
C GLY A 134 4.82 3.81 12.46
N ALA A 135 5.95 4.17 13.10
CA ALA A 135 7.28 3.91 12.57
C ALA A 135 7.60 2.41 12.48
N PHE A 136 7.15 1.59 13.44
CA PHE A 136 7.19 0.13 13.32
C PHE A 136 6.39 -0.38 12.12
N GLY A 137 5.26 0.26 11.78
CA GLY A 137 4.50 -0.05 10.57
C GLY A 137 5.25 0.27 9.27
N SER A 138 5.94 1.41 9.23
CA SER A 138 6.83 1.76 8.11
C SER A 138 8.01 0.78 8.01
N LEU A 139 8.61 0.40 9.13
CA LEU A 139 9.67 -0.61 9.18
C LEU A 139 9.17 -1.97 8.67
N GLY A 140 8.03 -2.45 9.15
CA GLY A 140 7.43 -3.69 8.69
C GLY A 140 7.10 -3.69 7.20
N SER A 141 6.66 -2.54 6.67
CA SER A 141 6.50 -2.34 5.23
C SER A 141 7.81 -2.47 4.46
N ALA A 142 8.88 -1.84 4.96
CA ALA A 142 10.21 -1.92 4.34
C ALA A 142 10.77 -3.35 4.38
N LEU A 143 10.67 -4.04 5.52
CA LEU A 143 11.09 -5.43 5.68
C LEU A 143 10.29 -6.36 4.76
N SER A 144 8.97 -6.17 4.67
CA SER A 144 8.12 -6.96 3.77
C SER A 144 8.52 -6.75 2.31
N MET A 145 8.80 -5.51 1.91
CA MET A 145 9.27 -5.22 0.57
C MET A 145 10.65 -5.82 0.29
N LEU A 146 11.57 -5.81 1.25
CA LEU A 146 12.93 -6.31 1.02
C LEU A 146 12.97 -7.85 0.99
N PHE A 147 12.31 -8.50 1.94
CA PHE A 147 12.40 -9.96 2.13
C PHE A 147 11.28 -10.77 1.48
N LEU A 148 10.13 -10.18 1.18
CA LEU A 148 8.99 -10.95 0.65
C LEU A 148 8.66 -10.59 -0.80
N SER A 149 9.22 -9.50 -1.36
CA SER A 149 8.90 -9.09 -2.74
C SER A 149 9.57 -9.93 -3.82
N HIS A 150 10.68 -10.62 -3.49
CA HIS A 150 11.37 -11.53 -4.41
C HIS A 150 10.71 -12.91 -4.49
N LEU A 151 9.77 -13.20 -3.57
CA LEU A 151 8.96 -14.40 -3.62
C LEU A 151 8.01 -14.32 -4.83
N GLY A 152 7.58 -15.48 -5.35
CA GLY A 152 6.62 -15.52 -6.45
C GLY A 152 5.37 -14.69 -6.17
N SER A 153 4.84 -13.99 -7.18
CA SER A 153 3.79 -12.99 -6.95
C SER A 153 2.55 -13.54 -6.24
N LEU A 154 2.22 -14.82 -6.47
CA LEU A 154 1.14 -15.52 -5.78
C LEU A 154 1.45 -15.83 -4.32
N THR A 155 2.67 -16.30 -4.00
CA THR A 155 3.04 -16.60 -2.61
C THR A 155 3.12 -15.31 -1.80
N GLY A 156 3.69 -14.24 -2.35
CA GLY A 156 3.66 -12.92 -1.73
C GLY A 156 2.24 -12.38 -1.52
N PHE A 157 1.32 -12.62 -2.47
CA PHE A 157 -0.09 -12.24 -2.35
C PHE A 157 -0.83 -12.97 -1.22
N PHE A 158 -0.53 -14.24 -0.95
CA PHE A 158 -1.11 -14.96 0.18
C PHE A 158 -0.44 -14.60 1.51
N ILE A 159 0.89 -14.48 1.53
CA ILE A 159 1.63 -14.08 2.74
C ILE A 159 1.14 -12.72 3.23
N SER A 160 0.95 -11.76 2.33
CA SER A 160 0.42 -10.44 2.69
C SER A 160 -0.96 -10.49 3.36
N GLN A 161 -1.86 -11.37 2.93
CA GLN A 161 -3.16 -11.56 3.57
C GLN A 161 -3.02 -12.17 4.96
N VAL A 162 -2.15 -13.18 5.11
CA VAL A 162 -1.86 -13.81 6.42
C VAL A 162 -1.27 -12.78 7.40
N MET A 163 -0.35 -11.93 6.93
CA MET A 163 0.18 -10.83 7.76
C MET A 163 -0.94 -9.93 8.29
N LEU A 164 -1.91 -9.57 7.45
CA LEU A 164 -3.03 -8.70 7.88
C LEU A 164 -4.02 -9.42 8.80
N VAL A 165 -4.17 -10.74 8.66
CA VAL A 165 -4.90 -11.58 9.64
C VAL A 165 -4.21 -11.53 11.00
N VAL A 166 -2.87 -11.67 11.03
CA VAL A 166 -2.08 -11.57 12.27
C VAL A 166 -2.19 -10.18 12.89
N PHE A 167 -2.12 -9.12 12.07
CA PHE A 167 -2.38 -7.75 12.53
C PHE A 167 -3.74 -7.62 13.22
N ALA A 168 -4.83 -8.05 12.57
CA ALA A 168 -6.17 -7.96 13.15
C ALA A 168 -6.31 -8.79 14.44
N LEU A 169 -5.70 -9.97 14.52
CA LEU A 169 -5.69 -10.80 15.74
C LEU A 169 -4.93 -10.15 16.89
N LEU A 170 -3.75 -9.57 16.61
CA LEU A 170 -2.92 -8.90 17.62
C LEU A 170 -3.62 -7.66 18.18
N PHE A 171 -4.39 -6.94 17.36
CA PHE A 171 -5.16 -5.80 17.84
C PHE A 171 -6.44 -6.18 18.59
N LEU A 172 -7.01 -7.36 18.30
CA LEU A 172 -8.15 -7.90 19.06
C LEU A 172 -7.77 -8.42 20.44
N LYS A 173 -6.59 -9.04 20.57
CA LYS A 173 -6.12 -9.68 21.83
C LYS A 173 -5.02 -8.90 22.54
N GLY A 174 -4.51 -7.83 21.92
CA GLY A 174 -3.40 -7.05 22.43
C GLY A 174 -3.80 -6.24 23.65
N ASN A 175 -3.06 -6.41 24.74
CA ASN A 175 -3.23 -5.62 25.97
C ASN A 175 -2.01 -4.75 26.27
N ASN A 176 -0.93 -4.87 25.50
CA ASN A 176 0.35 -4.21 25.77
C ASN A 176 0.87 -3.50 24.52
N THR A 177 1.59 -2.39 24.73
CA THR A 177 2.23 -1.58 23.67
C THR A 177 3.14 -2.40 22.75
N ILE A 178 3.84 -3.41 23.28
CA ILE A 178 4.71 -4.29 22.50
C ILE A 178 3.92 -5.13 21.49
N LEU A 179 2.75 -5.68 21.89
CA LEU A 179 1.90 -6.44 20.97
C LEU A 179 1.32 -5.54 19.87
N PHE A 180 0.95 -4.31 20.20
CA PHE A 180 0.53 -3.34 19.19
C PHE A 180 1.66 -2.97 18.23
N GLY A 181 2.90 -2.84 18.73
CA GLY A 181 4.10 -2.62 17.91
C GLY A 181 4.34 -3.75 16.91
N LEU A 182 4.27 -5.00 17.39
CA LEU A 182 4.33 -6.19 16.53
C LEU A 182 3.19 -6.19 15.51
N GLY A 183 1.97 -5.85 15.92
CA GLY A 183 0.84 -5.71 15.01
C GLY A 183 1.11 -4.70 13.91
N TYR A 184 1.62 -3.51 14.24
CA TYR A 184 1.97 -2.48 13.27
C TYR A 184 2.96 -2.98 12.21
N VAL A 185 3.98 -3.75 12.59
CA VAL A 185 4.93 -4.36 11.63
C VAL A 185 4.18 -5.17 10.57
N PHE A 186 3.13 -5.91 10.96
CA PHE A 186 2.35 -6.72 10.03
C PHE A 186 1.45 -5.92 9.06
N ILE A 187 1.19 -4.62 9.31
CA ILE A 187 0.53 -3.73 8.33
C ILE A 187 1.33 -3.68 7.01
N GLY A 188 2.65 -3.94 7.05
CA GLY A 188 3.48 -4.07 5.86
C GLY A 188 2.95 -5.05 4.80
N GLY A 189 2.13 -6.03 5.21
CA GLY A 189 1.43 -6.92 4.29
C GLY A 189 0.54 -6.18 3.29
N TYR A 190 -0.10 -5.07 3.66
CA TYR A 190 -0.95 -4.30 2.73
C TYR A 190 -0.12 -3.72 1.58
N ARG A 191 1.07 -3.19 1.92
CA ARG A 191 1.99 -2.63 0.93
C ARG A 191 2.58 -3.71 0.04
N LEU A 192 2.92 -4.88 0.61
CA LEU A 192 3.34 -6.05 -0.15
C LEU A 192 2.25 -6.51 -1.12
N CYS A 193 1.00 -6.63 -0.65
CA CYS A 193 -0.14 -7.05 -1.46
C CYS A 193 -0.33 -6.16 -2.69
N ARG A 194 -0.24 -4.82 -2.52
CA ARG A 194 -0.37 -3.88 -3.64
C ARG A 194 0.66 -4.11 -4.74
N VAL A 195 1.92 -4.37 -4.37
CA VAL A 195 2.99 -4.69 -5.33
C VAL A 195 2.71 -6.02 -6.03
N MET A 196 2.28 -7.04 -5.28
CA MET A 196 1.96 -8.36 -5.85
C MET A 196 0.80 -8.30 -6.83
N VAL A 197 -0.24 -7.51 -6.53
CA VAL A 197 -1.37 -7.27 -7.42
C VAL A 197 -0.93 -6.64 -8.75
N LEU A 198 -0.06 -5.62 -8.71
CA LEU A 198 0.48 -5.03 -9.94
C LEU A 198 1.29 -6.06 -10.75
N SER A 199 2.08 -6.89 -10.07
CA SER A 199 2.87 -7.95 -10.70
C SER A 199 1.99 -9.03 -11.35
N ILE A 200 0.97 -9.53 -10.65
CA ILE A 200 0.00 -10.50 -11.20
C ILE A 200 -0.77 -9.87 -12.36
N GLY A 201 -1.23 -8.62 -12.21
CA GLY A 201 -1.92 -7.88 -13.26
C GLY A 201 -1.10 -7.79 -14.55
N ARG A 202 0.21 -7.52 -14.43
CA ARG A 202 1.14 -7.49 -15.58
C ARG A 202 1.19 -8.82 -16.35
N SER A 203 1.06 -9.95 -15.68
CA SER A 203 1.06 -11.27 -16.32
C SER A 203 -0.22 -11.60 -17.10
N LEU A 204 -1.29 -10.80 -16.93
CA LEU A 204 -2.60 -11.04 -17.54
C LEU A 204 -2.88 -10.15 -18.77
N ILE A 205 -1.98 -9.22 -19.07
CA ILE A 205 -2.21 -8.12 -20.02
C ILE A 205 -1.12 -8.07 -21.09
N HIS A 206 -1.45 -7.47 -22.24
CA HIS A 206 -0.47 -7.25 -23.30
C HIS A 206 0.42 -6.04 -22.98
N PRO A 207 1.71 -6.01 -23.38
CA PRO A 207 2.63 -4.90 -23.06
C PRO A 207 2.10 -3.52 -23.45
N ALA A 208 1.35 -3.42 -24.56
CA ALA A 208 0.70 -2.20 -25.03
C ALA A 208 -0.36 -1.62 -24.07
N GLU A 209 -0.98 -2.45 -23.23
CA GLU A 209 -2.10 -2.04 -22.36
C GLU A 209 -1.65 -1.83 -20.90
N THR A 210 -0.34 -1.89 -20.63
CA THR A 210 0.22 -1.82 -19.27
C THR A 210 -0.18 -0.55 -18.52
N GLY A 211 -0.15 0.61 -19.19
CA GLY A 211 -0.56 1.89 -18.61
C GLY A 211 -2.03 1.89 -18.18
N LEU A 212 -2.93 1.46 -19.08
CA LEU A 212 -4.36 1.37 -18.79
C LEU A 212 -4.65 0.38 -17.65
N ALA A 213 -4.03 -0.79 -17.68
CA ALA A 213 -4.22 -1.82 -16.66
C ALA A 213 -3.78 -1.37 -15.26
N TYR A 214 -2.61 -0.72 -15.15
CA TYR A 214 -2.17 -0.16 -13.88
C TYR A 214 -3.07 0.98 -13.42
N GLY A 215 -3.55 1.83 -14.35
CA GLY A 215 -4.55 2.86 -14.05
C GLY A 215 -5.84 2.27 -13.47
N LEU A 216 -6.36 1.20 -14.06
CA LEU A 216 -7.55 0.49 -13.57
C LEU A 216 -7.33 -0.16 -12.21
N ILE A 217 -6.18 -0.80 -11.99
CA ILE A 217 -5.83 -1.39 -10.68
C ILE A 217 -5.75 -0.30 -9.61
N GLU A 218 -5.11 0.84 -9.89
CA GLU A 218 -5.06 1.95 -8.95
C GLU A 218 -6.42 2.60 -8.73
N THR A 219 -7.31 2.56 -9.73
CA THR A 219 -8.71 2.98 -9.55
C THR A 219 -9.43 2.08 -8.55
N MET A 220 -9.25 0.76 -8.62
CA MET A 220 -9.82 -0.17 -7.63
C MET A 220 -9.28 0.09 -6.22
N ASN A 221 -7.99 0.42 -6.10
CA ASN A 221 -7.40 0.84 -4.84
C ASN A 221 -7.99 2.16 -4.34
N ALA A 222 -8.19 3.15 -5.20
CA ALA A 222 -8.78 4.43 -4.83
C ALA A 222 -10.22 4.25 -4.30
N ILE A 223 -11.03 3.41 -4.95
CA ILE A 223 -12.38 3.06 -4.48
C ILE A 223 -12.30 2.45 -3.07
N THR A 224 -11.34 1.55 -2.83
CA THR A 224 -11.10 0.97 -1.51
C THR A 224 -10.77 2.04 -0.46
N LEU A 225 -9.87 2.97 -0.80
CA LEU A 225 -9.47 4.05 0.10
C LEU A 225 -10.62 4.99 0.46
N ILE A 226 -11.64 5.09 -0.40
CA ILE A 226 -12.83 5.90 -0.16
C ILE A 226 -13.85 5.12 0.68
N LEU A 227 -14.17 3.88 0.30
CA LEU A 227 -15.26 3.11 0.91
C LEU A 227 -14.89 2.50 2.27
N ALA A 228 -13.66 2.01 2.43
CA ALA A 228 -13.29 1.30 3.64
C ALA A 228 -13.31 2.18 4.90
N PRO A 229 -12.81 3.43 4.89
CA PRO A 229 -12.93 4.32 6.05
C PRO A 229 -14.37 4.64 6.42
N ILE A 230 -15.29 4.74 5.45
CA ILE A 230 -16.73 4.95 5.73
C ILE A 230 -17.29 3.78 6.53
N LEU A 231 -17.05 2.55 6.07
CA LEU A 231 -17.49 1.36 6.79
C LEU A 231 -16.79 1.22 8.15
N ALA A 232 -15.47 1.45 8.19
CA ALA A 232 -14.69 1.40 9.42
C ALA A 232 -15.19 2.40 10.46
N GLY A 233 -15.61 3.60 10.04
CA GLY A 233 -16.16 4.62 10.93
C GLY A 233 -17.51 4.20 11.53
N VAL A 234 -18.40 3.60 10.73
CA VAL A 234 -19.68 3.05 11.22
C VAL A 234 -19.43 1.93 12.23
N LEU A 235 -18.50 1.02 11.94
CA LEU A 235 -18.10 -0.05 12.86
C LEU A 235 -17.53 0.51 14.17
N TYR A 236 -16.59 1.46 14.06
CA TYR A 236 -15.90 2.06 15.21
C TYR A 236 -16.85 2.80 16.15
N ARG A 237 -17.90 3.45 15.61
CA ARG A 237 -18.92 4.15 16.43
C ARG A 237 -19.74 3.20 17.30
N ASN A 238 -20.03 2.00 16.81
CA ASN A 238 -20.86 1.02 17.53
C ASN A 238 -20.04 0.25 18.56
N ASP A 239 -18.92 -0.34 18.13
CA ASP A 239 -17.95 -1.03 18.98
C ASP A 239 -16.55 -0.84 18.37
N PRO A 240 -15.62 -0.14 19.03
CA PRO A 240 -14.25 0.07 18.56
C PRO A 240 -13.51 -1.22 18.20
N TYR A 241 -13.81 -2.35 18.86
CA TYR A 241 -13.21 -3.65 18.54
C TYR A 241 -13.83 -4.32 17.32
N SER A 242 -15.05 -3.93 16.93
CA SER A 242 -15.76 -4.54 15.80
C SER A 242 -15.04 -4.31 14.46
N MET A 243 -14.28 -3.21 14.32
CA MET A 243 -13.49 -2.96 13.10
C MET A 243 -12.46 -4.08 12.85
N TYR A 244 -11.85 -4.61 13.91
CA TYR A 244 -10.93 -5.73 13.80
C TYR A 244 -11.65 -7.08 13.72
N ARG A 245 -12.80 -7.26 14.38
CA ARG A 245 -13.59 -8.52 14.28
C ARG A 245 -14.15 -8.71 12.86
N VAL A 246 -14.81 -7.69 12.32
CA VAL A 246 -15.34 -7.71 10.95
C VAL A 246 -14.20 -7.77 9.94
N GLY A 247 -13.13 -7.01 10.17
CA GLY A 247 -11.91 -7.09 9.38
C GLY A 247 -11.33 -8.51 9.33
N LEU A 248 -11.22 -9.19 10.47
CA LEU A 248 -10.72 -10.56 10.55
C LEU A 248 -11.60 -11.55 9.78
N ILE A 249 -12.93 -11.44 9.90
CA ILE A 249 -13.88 -12.29 9.16
C ILE A 249 -13.72 -12.06 7.65
N LEU A 250 -13.67 -10.80 7.21
CA LEU A 250 -13.47 -10.47 5.79
C LEU A 250 -12.12 -10.96 5.27
N LEU A 251 -11.04 -10.77 6.04
CA LEU A 251 -9.71 -11.24 5.69
C LEU A 251 -9.66 -12.78 5.55
N ALA A 252 -10.27 -13.50 6.49
CA ALA A 252 -10.35 -14.96 6.43
C ALA A 252 -11.19 -15.44 5.23
N ALA A 253 -12.35 -14.82 5.00
CA ALA A 253 -13.21 -15.14 3.86
C ALA A 253 -12.49 -14.90 2.53
N VAL A 254 -11.83 -13.75 2.38
CA VAL A 254 -11.09 -13.41 1.17
C VAL A 254 -9.89 -14.33 0.95
N LEU A 255 -9.17 -14.70 2.02
CA LEU A 255 -8.06 -15.64 1.93
C LEU A 255 -8.54 -16.99 1.37
N VAL A 256 -9.66 -17.51 1.87
CA VAL A 256 -10.26 -18.76 1.38
C VAL A 256 -10.73 -18.62 -0.07
N ILE A 257 -11.45 -17.55 -0.40
CA ILE A 257 -11.92 -17.27 -1.77
C ILE A 257 -10.75 -17.22 -2.75
N ASN A 258 -9.68 -16.51 -2.39
CA ASN A 258 -8.49 -16.39 -3.23
C ASN A 258 -7.80 -17.74 -3.44
N ILE A 259 -7.66 -18.57 -2.39
CA ILE A 259 -7.10 -19.92 -2.52
C ILE A 259 -7.93 -20.77 -3.49
N ILE A 260 -9.27 -20.73 -3.37
CA ILE A 260 -10.17 -21.49 -4.24
C ILE A 260 -10.04 -21.02 -5.70
N ILE A 261 -10.13 -19.71 -5.95
CA ILE A 261 -10.05 -19.15 -7.30
C ILE A 261 -8.73 -19.53 -7.97
N PHE A 262 -7.59 -19.35 -7.28
CA PHE A 262 -6.29 -19.66 -7.86
C PHE A 262 -6.07 -21.16 -8.07
N LYS A 263 -6.61 -22.02 -7.18
CA LYS A 263 -6.57 -23.48 -7.37
C LYS A 263 -7.37 -23.92 -8.59
N VAL A 264 -8.57 -23.36 -8.79
CA VAL A 264 -9.42 -23.65 -9.96
C VAL A 264 -8.75 -23.20 -11.27
N ILE A 265 -8.09 -22.04 -11.26
CA ILE A 265 -7.36 -21.53 -12.44
C ILE A 265 -6.18 -22.44 -12.80
N ASN A 266 -5.40 -22.89 -11.81
CA ASN A 266 -4.27 -23.80 -12.06
C ASN A 266 -4.71 -25.20 -12.52
N GLN A 267 -5.81 -25.74 -11.99
CA GLN A 267 -6.36 -27.03 -12.43
C GLN A 267 -6.89 -27.00 -13.87
N ARG A 268 -7.40 -25.85 -14.33
CA ARG A 268 -7.82 -25.70 -15.72
C ARG A 268 -6.64 -25.69 -16.68
N LYS A 269 -5.50 -25.10 -16.32
CA LYS A 269 -4.27 -25.15 -17.13
C LYS A 269 -3.77 -26.59 -17.31
N ALA A 270 -3.71 -27.37 -16.23
CA ALA A 270 -3.25 -28.76 -16.26
C ALA A 270 -4.19 -29.75 -16.99
N LYS A 271 -5.41 -29.34 -17.34
CA LYS A 271 -6.34 -30.14 -18.16
C LYS A 271 -6.32 -29.78 -19.66
N THR A 272 -5.60 -28.72 -20.02
CA THR A 272 -5.45 -28.24 -21.40
C THR A 272 -4.05 -28.49 -21.97
N GLU A 273 -3.14 -29.04 -21.18
CA GLU A 273 -1.87 -29.65 -21.60
C GLU A 273 -2.04 -31.17 -21.64
#